data_AF-M5RVH1-F1
#
_entry.id   AF-M5RVH1-F1
#
_cell.length_a   1.000
_cell.length_b   1.000
_cell.length_c   1.000
_cell.angle_alpha   90.00
_cell.angle_beta   90.00
_cell.angle_gamma   90.00
#
_symmetry.space_group_name_H-M   'P 1'
#
loop_
_entity.id
_entity.type
_entity.pdbx_description
1 polymer ?
#
loop_
_entity_poly.entity_id
_entity_poly.type
_entity_poly.pdbx_seq_one_letter_code
_entity_poly.pdbx_strand_id
1 'polypeptide(L)'
;MTHHWNLADPPHWRWYASKDIVEALVRHGEVEGNFPWGLAHHPYPESLWESDTWNDNVEFTMDTARFTLKNWKVLDAYLHTKRLRDPEGNVRAVLLSEQGFHASEADAEALDQQAAAVLYTFEKIRECSSVLAFDYHRPVDSRGEGGLYLGLRGLSSAEHPKGVAKPAWDAFKAIDTPSESNLRVRYESHWKD
;
A
#
# COMPACT_ATOMS: atom_id res chain seq x y z
N MET A 1 -8.06 -2.23 6.33
CA MET A 1 -9.04 -2.36 5.22
C MET A 1 -8.27 -2.76 3.97
N THR A 2 -8.81 -3.63 3.11
CA THR A 2 -8.07 -4.11 1.92
C THR A 2 -7.98 -3.03 0.83
N HIS A 3 -7.20 -3.27 -0.24
CA HIS A 3 -7.15 -2.39 -1.42
C HIS A 3 -8.51 -2.24 -2.11
N HIS A 4 -9.47 -3.14 -1.84
CA HIS A 4 -10.83 -3.00 -2.34
C HIS A 4 -11.58 -1.88 -1.63
N TRP A 5 -11.94 -0.86 -2.40
CA TRP A 5 -12.62 0.34 -1.93
C TRP A 5 -14.12 0.27 -2.15
N ASN A 6 -14.54 0.13 -3.41
CA ASN A 6 -15.91 0.22 -3.88
C ASN A 6 -16.24 -0.91 -4.88
N LEU A 7 -15.77 -2.12 -4.60
CA LEU A 7 -16.06 -3.27 -5.47
C LEU A 7 -17.55 -3.62 -5.36
N ALA A 8 -18.21 -3.80 -6.51
CA ALA A 8 -19.62 -4.17 -6.56
C ALA A 8 -19.83 -5.62 -6.08
N ASP A 9 -20.89 -5.83 -5.29
CA ASP A 9 -21.37 -7.13 -4.81
C ASP A 9 -20.25 -8.03 -4.20
N PRO A 10 -19.49 -7.54 -3.20
CA PRO A 10 -18.56 -8.41 -2.51
C PRO A 10 -19.37 -9.51 -1.81
N PRO A 11 -18.90 -10.77 -1.75
CA PRO A 11 -19.59 -11.81 -1.01
C PRO A 11 -19.75 -11.35 0.44
N HIS A 12 -20.99 -11.09 0.86
CA HIS A 12 -21.31 -10.45 2.16
C HIS A 12 -20.74 -11.20 3.37
N TRP A 13 -20.44 -12.48 3.23
CA TRP A 13 -19.83 -13.33 4.26
C TRP A 13 -18.30 -13.25 4.30
N ARG A 14 -17.66 -12.56 3.35
CA ARG A 14 -16.20 -12.54 3.18
C ARG A 14 -15.61 -11.18 3.46
N TRP A 15 -16.22 -10.09 2.98
CA TRP A 15 -15.75 -8.72 3.21
C TRP A 15 -16.80 -7.67 2.83
N TYR A 16 -16.63 -6.46 3.35
CA TYR A 16 -17.44 -5.27 3.03
C TYR A 16 -16.63 -4.30 2.17
N ALA A 17 -17.31 -3.52 1.33
CA ALA A 17 -16.68 -2.40 0.65
C ALA A 17 -16.15 -1.39 1.67
N SER A 18 -14.90 -0.99 1.51
CA SER A 18 -14.26 -0.07 2.45
C SER A 18 -14.99 1.29 2.47
N LYS A 19 -15.47 1.75 1.32
CA LYS A 19 -16.27 2.97 1.20
C LYS A 19 -17.47 2.97 2.13
N ASP A 20 -18.22 1.86 2.18
CA ASP A 20 -19.45 1.77 2.97
C ASP A 20 -19.17 1.84 4.47
N ILE A 21 -18.08 1.20 4.93
CA ILE A 21 -17.65 1.27 6.34
C ILE A 21 -17.28 2.71 6.71
N VAL A 22 -16.47 3.39 5.90
CA VAL A 22 -16.06 4.78 6.17
C VAL A 22 -17.26 5.72 6.14
N GLU A 23 -18.12 5.61 5.14
CA GLU A 23 -19.33 6.42 5.02
C GLU A 23 -20.31 6.15 6.16
N ALA A 24 -20.46 4.90 6.62
CA ALA A 24 -21.27 4.58 7.79
C ALA A 24 -20.71 5.21 9.07
N LEU A 25 -19.39 5.11 9.28
CA LEU A 25 -18.71 5.70 10.43
C LEU A 25 -18.92 7.22 10.50
N VAL A 26 -18.81 7.89 9.35
CA VAL A 26 -19.02 9.33 9.21
C VAL A 26 -20.47 9.70 9.47
N ARG A 27 -21.43 9.02 8.82
CA ARG A 27 -22.86 9.28 9.03
C ARG A 27 -23.27 9.10 10.49
N HIS A 28 -22.78 8.05 11.15
CA HIS A 28 -23.08 7.83 12.57
C HIS A 28 -22.44 8.89 13.45
N GLY A 29 -21.20 9.33 13.16
CA GLY A 29 -20.56 10.43 13.87
C GLY A 29 -21.27 11.78 13.70
N GLU A 30 -21.89 12.03 12.54
CA GLU A 30 -22.70 13.23 12.29
C GLU A 30 -23.99 13.28 13.12
N VAL A 31 -24.55 12.12 13.51
CA VAL A 31 -25.81 12.01 14.24
C VAL A 31 -25.60 11.80 15.75
N GLU A 32 -24.71 10.89 16.11
CA GLU A 32 -24.53 10.41 17.49
C GLU A 32 -23.35 11.09 18.22
N GLY A 33 -22.52 11.83 17.48
CA GLY A 33 -21.34 12.51 18.00
C GLY A 33 -20.05 12.03 17.33
N ASN A 34 -19.29 13.00 16.84
CA ASN A 34 -18.01 12.74 16.20
C ASN A 34 -16.94 12.38 17.25
N PHE A 35 -16.02 11.49 16.90
CA PHE A 35 -14.95 11.03 17.79
C PHE A 35 -13.63 10.81 17.04
N PRO A 36 -12.49 10.78 17.75
CA PRO A 36 -11.19 10.52 17.15
C PRO A 36 -11.09 9.08 16.61
N TRP A 37 -10.80 8.96 15.32
CA TRP A 37 -10.52 7.70 14.64
C TRP A 37 -9.59 7.96 13.44
N GLY A 38 -8.89 6.91 13.00
CA GLY A 38 -8.01 6.92 11.84
C GLY A 38 -8.30 5.76 10.89
N LEU A 39 -7.74 5.82 9.69
CA LEU A 39 -7.95 4.82 8.65
C LEU A 39 -6.75 3.88 8.57
N ALA A 40 -6.98 2.57 8.65
CA ALA A 40 -5.96 1.58 8.30
C ALA A 40 -6.29 0.98 6.92
N HIS A 41 -5.43 1.16 5.92
CA HIS A 41 -5.68 0.73 4.53
C HIS A 41 -4.52 -0.08 3.95
N HIS A 42 -4.82 -1.05 3.08
CA HIS A 42 -3.86 -2.00 2.51
C HIS A 42 -3.78 -1.79 0.99
N PRO A 43 -3.10 -0.74 0.48
CA PRO A 43 -3.02 -0.45 -0.96
C PRO A 43 -2.04 -1.39 -1.67
N TYR A 44 -2.37 -2.68 -1.72
CA TYR A 44 -1.74 -3.62 -2.63
C TYR A 44 -1.93 -3.21 -4.09
N PRO A 45 -1.07 -3.70 -5.01
CA PRO A 45 -1.34 -3.60 -6.44
C PRO A 45 -2.68 -4.23 -6.82
N GLU A 46 -3.21 -3.88 -7.99
CA GLU A 46 -4.48 -4.43 -8.48
C GLU A 46 -4.44 -5.97 -8.55
N SER A 47 -3.33 -6.49 -9.08
CA SER A 47 -2.99 -7.91 -9.04
C SER A 47 -1.93 -8.14 -7.99
N LEU A 48 -2.18 -9.02 -7.02
CA LEU A 48 -1.18 -9.37 -6.01
C LEU A 48 0.06 -10.06 -6.60
N TRP A 49 -0.01 -10.54 -7.84
CA TRP A 49 1.09 -11.21 -8.54
C TRP A 49 1.99 -10.27 -9.33
N GLU A 50 1.54 -9.04 -9.55
CA GLU A 50 2.27 -8.05 -10.32
C GLU A 50 2.81 -6.98 -9.38
N SER A 51 4.11 -6.70 -9.46
CA SER A 51 4.75 -5.72 -8.58
C SER A 51 4.74 -4.29 -9.14
N ASP A 52 4.42 -4.13 -10.42
CA ASP A 52 4.43 -2.88 -11.18
C ASP A 52 3.18 -2.02 -10.93
N THR A 53 2.87 -1.71 -9.67
CA THR A 53 1.65 -0.98 -9.26
C THR A 53 1.41 0.34 -10.01
N TRP A 54 2.44 0.97 -10.57
CA TRP A 54 2.28 2.14 -11.45
C TRP A 54 1.50 1.85 -12.74
N ASN A 55 1.40 0.59 -13.16
CA ASN A 55 0.63 0.11 -14.30
C ASN A 55 -0.78 -0.36 -13.95
N ASP A 56 -1.16 -0.38 -12.66
CA ASP A 56 -2.50 -0.80 -12.20
C ASP A 56 -3.62 -0.13 -13.01
N ASN A 57 -4.66 -0.88 -13.37
CA ASN A 57 -5.83 -0.35 -14.07
C ASN A 57 -6.86 0.17 -13.06
N VAL A 58 -6.63 1.38 -12.56
CA VAL A 58 -7.47 2.02 -11.55
C VAL A 58 -7.96 3.39 -11.98
N GLU A 59 -9.13 3.75 -11.49
CA GLU A 59 -9.71 5.08 -11.72
C GLU A 59 -9.19 6.09 -10.70
N PHE A 60 -9.05 7.34 -11.14
CA PHE A 60 -8.67 8.46 -10.27
C PHE A 60 -9.90 9.20 -9.75
N THR A 61 -10.85 8.45 -9.19
CA THR A 61 -12.11 8.97 -8.63
C THR A 61 -12.43 8.25 -7.32
N MET A 62 -13.37 8.80 -6.53
CA MET A 62 -13.86 8.16 -5.30
C MET A 62 -14.79 6.95 -5.56
N ASP A 63 -15.12 6.68 -6.82
CA ASP A 63 -15.95 5.55 -7.23
C ASP A 63 -15.12 4.35 -7.69
N THR A 64 -13.79 4.49 -7.79
CA THR A 64 -12.85 3.41 -8.12
C THR A 64 -13.11 2.16 -7.31
N ALA A 65 -13.03 0.99 -7.95
CA ALA A 65 -13.16 -0.28 -7.27
C ALA A 65 -12.04 -0.52 -6.24
N ARG A 66 -10.84 0.02 -6.51
CA ARG A 66 -9.64 -0.20 -5.69
C ARG A 66 -8.83 1.07 -5.51
N PHE A 67 -8.25 1.21 -4.32
CA PHE A 67 -7.13 2.12 -4.09
C PHE A 67 -5.84 1.32 -4.01
N THR A 68 -4.96 1.59 -4.97
CA THR A 68 -3.58 1.11 -4.97
C THR A 68 -2.67 2.32 -4.76
N LEU A 69 -1.35 2.14 -4.82
CA LEU A 69 -0.44 3.29 -4.67
C LEU A 69 -0.51 4.25 -5.85
N LYS A 70 -0.95 3.78 -7.03
CA LYS A 70 -1.08 4.61 -8.24
C LYS A 70 -2.08 5.75 -8.10
N ASN A 71 -3.24 5.47 -7.49
CA ASN A 71 -4.32 6.44 -7.33
C ASN A 71 -4.53 6.90 -5.87
N TRP A 72 -3.61 6.57 -4.95
CA TRP A 72 -3.73 6.86 -3.51
C TRP A 72 -4.04 8.33 -3.18
N LYS A 73 -3.48 9.28 -3.95
CA LYS A 73 -3.74 10.72 -3.81
C LYS A 73 -5.23 11.09 -3.83
N VAL A 74 -6.06 10.31 -4.51
CA VAL A 74 -7.50 10.56 -4.58
C VAL A 74 -8.16 10.31 -3.23
N LEU A 75 -7.81 9.21 -2.55
CA LEU A 75 -8.31 8.93 -1.21
C LEU A 75 -7.75 9.93 -0.19
N ASP A 76 -6.47 10.29 -0.29
CA ASP A 76 -5.87 11.33 0.54
C ASP A 76 -6.65 12.66 0.41
N ALA A 77 -6.93 13.12 -0.81
CA ALA A 77 -7.71 14.33 -1.04
C ALA A 77 -9.12 14.28 -0.43
N TYR A 78 -9.79 13.12 -0.50
CA TYR A 78 -11.10 12.92 0.13
C TYR A 78 -11.04 12.98 1.67
N LEU A 79 -10.00 12.41 2.27
CA LEU A 79 -9.76 12.50 3.72
C LEU A 79 -9.50 13.94 4.19
N HIS A 80 -9.03 14.82 3.30
CA HIS A 80 -8.84 16.24 3.58
C HIS A 80 -10.13 17.07 3.46
N THR A 81 -11.28 16.50 3.09
CA THR A 81 -12.54 17.23 3.07
C THR A 81 -12.98 17.67 4.47
N LYS A 82 -13.81 18.71 4.56
CA LYS A 82 -14.33 19.21 5.86
C LYS A 82 -15.17 18.17 6.60
N ARG A 83 -15.90 17.33 5.85
CA ARG A 83 -16.77 16.29 6.41
C ARG A 83 -16.00 15.23 7.19
N LEU A 84 -14.74 14.99 6.82
CA LEU A 84 -13.93 13.92 7.41
C LEU A 84 -13.01 14.38 8.54
N ARG A 85 -13.12 15.64 8.99
CA ARG A 85 -12.30 16.13 10.09
C ARG A 85 -12.66 15.47 11.41
N ASP A 86 -11.67 15.31 12.28
CA ASP A 86 -11.89 14.92 13.67
C ASP A 86 -12.61 16.04 14.45
N PRO A 87 -13.06 15.79 15.69
CA PRO A 87 -13.72 16.81 16.51
C PRO A 87 -12.89 18.09 16.72
N GLU A 88 -11.56 17.98 16.64
CA GLU A 88 -10.60 19.06 16.78
C GLU A 88 -10.34 19.81 15.45
N GLY A 89 -10.88 19.34 14.33
CA GLY A 89 -10.74 19.95 12.99
C GLY A 89 -9.55 19.45 12.17
N ASN A 90 -8.79 18.46 12.66
CA ASN A 90 -7.61 17.93 11.97
C ASN A 90 -7.99 16.88 10.90
N VAL A 91 -7.06 16.66 9.97
CA VAL A 91 -7.12 15.51 9.06
C VAL A 91 -6.91 14.25 9.87
N ARG A 92 -7.72 13.21 9.62
CA ARG A 92 -7.55 11.92 10.29
C ARG A 92 -6.33 11.19 9.77
N ALA A 93 -5.57 10.60 10.68
CA ALA A 93 -4.36 9.86 10.35
C ALA A 93 -4.68 8.57 9.57
N VAL A 94 -3.81 8.24 8.63
CA VAL A 94 -3.82 7.00 7.88
C VAL A 94 -2.61 6.15 8.24
N LEU A 95 -2.86 4.88 8.53
CA LEU A 95 -1.85 3.83 8.59
C LEU A 95 -2.00 2.97 7.33
N LEU A 96 -0.94 2.91 6.52
CA LEU A 96 -0.84 1.91 5.46
C LEU A 96 -0.32 0.62 6.10
N SER A 97 -1.21 -0.23 6.61
CA SER A 97 -0.86 -1.29 7.57
C SER A 97 -0.36 -2.60 6.99
N GLU A 98 -0.55 -2.86 5.70
CA GLU A 98 -0.14 -4.10 5.04
C GLU A 98 -0.10 -3.95 3.52
N GLN A 99 1.09 -4.01 2.90
CA GLN A 99 1.28 -4.05 1.46
C GLN A 99 2.59 -4.77 1.15
N GLY A 100 2.60 -5.53 0.06
CA GLY A 100 3.76 -6.25 -0.42
C GLY A 100 3.72 -6.39 -1.93
N PHE A 101 4.89 -6.63 -2.50
CA PHE A 101 5.06 -6.77 -3.94
C PHE A 101 5.61 -8.16 -4.23
N HIS A 102 4.92 -8.92 -5.08
CA HIS A 102 5.33 -10.26 -5.43
C HIS A 102 6.64 -10.24 -6.22
N ALA A 103 7.61 -11.05 -5.80
CA ALA A 103 8.79 -11.33 -6.60
C ALA A 103 9.39 -12.69 -6.28
N SER A 104 9.39 -13.57 -7.28
CA SER A 104 10.07 -14.86 -7.25
C SER A 104 11.59 -14.67 -7.29
N GLU A 105 12.33 -15.39 -6.44
CA GLU A 105 13.81 -15.36 -6.46
C GLU A 105 14.41 -15.96 -7.74
N ALA A 106 13.62 -16.71 -8.51
CA ALA A 106 14.02 -17.25 -9.80
C ALA A 106 13.88 -16.25 -10.97
N ASP A 107 13.27 -15.09 -10.72
CA ASP A 107 12.99 -14.08 -11.73
C ASP A 107 13.69 -12.76 -11.38
N ALA A 108 14.78 -12.47 -12.10
CA ALA A 108 15.57 -11.27 -11.88
C ALA A 108 14.80 -9.98 -12.20
N GLU A 109 13.90 -10.00 -13.18
CA GLU A 109 13.09 -8.84 -13.54
C GLU A 109 12.07 -8.55 -12.45
N ALA A 110 11.38 -9.58 -11.94
CA ALA A 110 10.45 -9.42 -10.83
C ALA A 110 11.14 -8.87 -9.56
N LEU A 111 12.39 -9.27 -9.29
CA LEU A 111 13.17 -8.74 -8.17
C LEU A 111 13.51 -7.24 -8.33
N ASP A 112 13.86 -6.81 -9.55
CA ASP A 112 14.12 -5.40 -9.84
C ASP A 112 12.82 -4.57 -9.77
N GLN A 113 11.71 -5.10 -10.32
CA GLN A 113 10.39 -4.46 -10.21
C GLN A 113 9.92 -4.35 -8.74
N GLN A 114 10.19 -5.35 -7.90
CA GLN A 114 9.89 -5.29 -6.47
C GLN A 114 10.62 -4.12 -5.78
N ALA A 115 11.89 -3.94 -6.09
CA ALA A 115 12.69 -2.83 -5.57
C ALA A 115 12.18 -1.48 -6.08
N ALA A 116 11.79 -1.43 -7.35
CA ALA A 116 11.17 -0.26 -7.95
C ALA A 116 9.85 0.10 -7.26
N ALA A 117 8.99 -0.88 -6.99
CA ALA A 117 7.70 -0.71 -6.32
C ALA A 117 7.84 -0.14 -4.90
N VAL A 118 8.86 -0.60 -4.15
CA VAL A 118 9.19 -0.02 -2.85
C VAL A 118 9.53 1.47 -2.98
N LEU A 119 10.40 1.86 -3.91
CA LEU A 119 10.78 3.27 -4.10
C LEU A 119 9.60 4.12 -4.60
N TYR A 120 8.82 3.59 -5.56
CA TYR A 120 7.59 4.20 -6.05
C TYR A 120 6.60 4.47 -4.92
N THR A 121 6.46 3.53 -3.98
CA THR A 121 5.59 3.67 -2.81
C THR A 121 5.91 4.95 -2.04
N PHE A 122 7.18 5.12 -1.67
CA PHE A 122 7.62 6.29 -0.92
C PHE A 122 7.64 7.56 -1.75
N GLU A 123 7.75 7.49 -3.08
CA GLU A 123 7.50 8.63 -3.96
C GLU A 123 6.04 9.13 -3.85
N LYS A 124 5.06 8.22 -3.89
CA LYS A 124 3.63 8.59 -3.86
C LYS A 124 3.13 9.01 -2.48
N ILE A 125 3.48 8.28 -1.43
CA ILE A 125 2.93 8.55 -0.10
C ILE A 125 3.53 9.81 0.55
N ARG A 126 4.74 10.23 0.16
CA ARG A 126 5.34 11.52 0.62
C ARG A 126 4.53 12.73 0.21
N GLU A 127 3.73 12.60 -0.84
CA GLU A 127 2.86 13.67 -1.35
C GLU A 127 1.49 13.67 -0.65
N CYS A 128 1.26 12.76 0.31
CA CYS A 128 -0.03 12.51 0.96
C CYS A 128 0.07 12.75 2.48
N SER A 129 -0.30 13.94 2.93
CA SER A 129 -0.10 14.36 4.33
C SER A 129 -0.99 13.66 5.35
N SER A 130 -2.01 12.89 4.92
CA SER A 130 -2.79 12.07 5.86
C SER A 130 -2.05 10.80 6.30
N VAL A 131 -1.06 10.33 5.53
CA VAL A 131 -0.31 9.11 5.83
C VAL A 131 0.68 9.36 6.98
N LEU A 132 0.38 8.76 8.13
CA LEU A 132 1.20 8.87 9.34
C LEU A 132 2.25 7.75 9.41
N ALA A 133 1.90 6.55 8.95
CA ALA A 133 2.75 5.38 9.07
C ALA A 133 2.51 4.40 7.92
N PHE A 134 3.54 3.62 7.62
CA PHE A 134 3.56 2.58 6.60
C PHE A 134 4.21 1.32 7.20
N ASP A 135 3.57 0.17 7.02
CA ASP A 135 4.06 -1.14 7.46
C ASP A 135 4.14 -2.10 6.26
N TYR A 136 5.37 -2.54 5.96
CA TYR A 136 5.63 -3.40 4.81
C TYR A 136 5.34 -4.85 5.16
N HIS A 137 4.41 -5.46 4.41
CA HIS A 137 4.15 -6.88 4.44
C HIS A 137 4.93 -7.56 3.31
N ARG A 138 6.08 -8.18 3.56
CA ARG A 138 6.60 -8.63 4.85
C ARG A 138 8.13 -8.68 4.87
N PRO A 139 8.77 -8.85 6.05
CA PRO A 139 10.24 -8.91 6.10
C PRO A 139 10.87 -10.12 5.40
N VAL A 140 10.20 -11.28 5.41
CA VAL A 140 10.69 -12.57 4.89
C VAL A 140 9.54 -13.28 4.20
N ASP A 141 9.76 -13.89 3.04
CA ASP A 141 8.75 -14.69 2.34
C ASP A 141 8.13 -15.77 3.23
N SER A 142 6.92 -16.19 2.88
CA SER A 142 6.21 -17.25 3.58
C SER A 142 5.47 -18.17 2.64
N ARG A 143 5.59 -19.47 2.87
CA ARG A 143 4.84 -20.51 2.14
C ARG A 143 3.32 -20.42 2.38
N GLY A 144 2.88 -19.70 3.41
CA GLY A 144 1.47 -19.51 3.75
C GLY A 144 0.76 -18.40 2.98
N GLU A 145 1.43 -17.69 2.08
CA GLU A 145 0.88 -16.52 1.35
C GLU A 145 0.20 -16.90 0.03
N GLY A 146 -0.38 -18.11 -0.06
CA GLY A 146 -1.09 -18.55 -1.28
C GLY A 146 -0.20 -18.63 -2.54
N GLY A 147 1.12 -18.83 -2.36
CA GLY A 147 2.11 -18.86 -3.44
C GLY A 147 2.79 -17.51 -3.74
N LEU A 148 2.41 -16.44 -3.05
CA LEU A 148 3.06 -15.14 -3.19
C LEU A 148 4.41 -15.07 -2.47
N TYR A 149 5.36 -14.33 -3.05
CA TYR A 149 6.67 -14.03 -2.48
C TYR A 149 6.82 -12.53 -2.21
N LEU A 150 6.13 -12.06 -1.15
CA LEU A 150 6.03 -10.63 -0.80
C LEU A 150 7.16 -10.11 0.08
N GLY A 151 8.06 -10.99 0.51
CA GLY A 151 9.15 -10.67 1.41
C GLY A 151 10.15 -9.71 0.79
N LEU A 152 10.69 -8.78 1.60
CA LEU A 152 11.96 -8.10 1.27
C LEU A 152 13.14 -9.08 1.26
N ARG A 153 12.94 -10.26 1.87
CA ARG A 153 13.87 -11.38 1.91
C ARG A 153 13.18 -12.64 1.39
N GLY A 154 13.96 -13.53 0.80
CA GLY A 154 13.54 -14.85 0.33
C GLY A 154 13.00 -15.75 1.44
N LEU A 155 12.65 -16.99 1.10
CA LEU A 155 12.22 -17.98 2.08
C LEU A 155 13.35 -18.30 3.07
N SER A 156 13.00 -18.56 4.32
CA SER A 156 13.98 -19.05 5.29
C SER A 156 14.42 -20.49 4.99
N SER A 157 15.70 -20.76 5.19
CA SER A 157 16.32 -22.10 5.13
C SER A 157 17.19 -22.34 6.38
N ALA A 158 17.77 -23.53 6.51
CA ALA A 158 18.69 -23.83 7.59
C ALA A 158 19.97 -22.95 7.51
N GLU A 159 20.45 -22.71 6.30
CA GLU A 159 21.61 -21.88 5.98
C GLU A 159 21.29 -20.39 6.08
N HIS A 160 20.05 -20.01 5.75
CA HIS A 160 19.56 -18.64 5.76
C HIS A 160 18.27 -18.52 6.59
N PRO A 161 18.35 -18.55 7.93
CA PRO A 161 17.16 -18.59 8.79
C PRO A 161 16.29 -17.32 8.71
N LYS A 162 16.83 -16.21 8.19
CA LYS A 162 16.11 -14.96 7.93
C LYS A 162 15.77 -14.74 6.45
N GLY A 163 16.05 -15.72 5.58
CA GLY A 163 15.99 -15.56 4.13
C GLY A 163 17.12 -14.70 3.57
N VAL A 164 17.48 -14.97 2.32
CA VAL A 164 18.45 -14.15 1.57
C VAL A 164 17.82 -12.78 1.28
N ALA A 165 18.59 -11.70 1.36
CA ALA A 165 18.06 -10.37 1.05
C ALA A 165 17.78 -10.24 -0.46
N LYS A 166 16.57 -9.81 -0.83
CA LYS A 166 16.22 -9.42 -2.20
C LYS A 166 16.66 -7.96 -2.45
N PRO A 167 16.76 -7.49 -3.71
CA PRO A 167 17.06 -6.09 -4.00
C PRO A 167 16.11 -5.09 -3.30
N ALA A 168 14.84 -5.47 -3.10
CA ALA A 168 13.86 -4.68 -2.37
C ALA A 168 14.25 -4.41 -0.91
N TRP A 169 15.03 -5.29 -0.26
CA TRP A 169 15.57 -5.03 1.08
C TRP A 169 16.49 -3.81 1.12
N ASP A 170 17.33 -3.65 0.10
CA ASP A 170 18.22 -2.49 0.01
C ASP A 170 17.45 -1.23 -0.35
N ALA A 171 16.44 -1.32 -1.23
CA ALA A 171 15.53 -0.22 -1.51
C ALA A 171 14.81 0.27 -0.25
N PHE A 172 14.24 -0.65 0.54
CA PHE A 172 13.51 -0.31 1.77
C PHE A 172 14.41 0.32 2.84
N LYS A 173 15.61 -0.23 3.05
CA LYS A 173 16.59 0.37 3.97
C LYS A 173 17.07 1.75 3.55
N ALA A 174 17.09 2.03 2.25
CA ALA A 174 17.62 3.27 1.72
C ALA A 174 16.64 4.44 1.84
N ILE A 175 15.35 4.17 2.05
CA ILE A 175 14.31 5.21 2.19
C ILE A 175 14.72 6.24 3.24
N ASP A 176 14.65 7.52 2.86
CA ASP A 176 15.01 8.69 3.66
C ASP A 176 16.49 8.71 4.10
N THR A 177 17.35 8.02 3.35
CA THR A 177 18.81 8.08 3.52
C THR A 177 19.48 8.67 2.28
N PRO A 178 20.74 9.13 2.36
CA PRO A 178 21.48 9.59 1.18
C PRO A 178 21.62 8.54 0.06
N SER A 179 21.48 7.25 0.38
CA SER A 179 21.56 6.16 -0.60
C SER A 179 20.28 6.01 -1.44
N GLU A 180 19.15 6.59 -1.04
CA GLU A 180 17.89 6.48 -1.77
C GLU A 180 18.04 7.01 -3.20
N SER A 181 18.64 8.20 -3.37
CA SER A 181 18.80 8.84 -4.67
C SER A 181 19.54 7.95 -5.67
N ASN A 182 20.56 7.22 -5.22
CA ASN A 182 21.33 6.32 -6.08
C ASN A 182 20.48 5.12 -6.54
N LEU A 183 19.67 4.56 -5.64
CA LEU A 183 18.76 3.47 -5.99
C LEU A 183 17.60 3.97 -6.86
N ARG A 184 17.10 5.18 -6.63
CA ARG A 184 16.09 5.79 -7.51
C ARG A 184 16.62 5.94 -8.93
N VAL A 185 17.83 6.45 -9.15
CA VAL A 185 18.44 6.51 -10.51
C VAL A 185 18.45 5.15 -11.20
N ARG A 186 18.68 4.06 -10.44
CA ARG A 186 18.67 2.70 -11.00
C ARG A 186 17.28 2.21 -11.39
N TYR A 187 16.27 2.48 -10.56
CA TYR A 187 14.97 1.83 -10.69
C TYR A 187 13.85 2.75 -11.22
N GLU A 188 14.03 4.07 -11.24
CA GLU A 188 12.94 5.00 -11.60
C GLU A 188 12.49 4.89 -13.05
N SER A 189 13.35 4.37 -13.94
CA SER A 189 12.97 4.07 -15.33
C SER A 189 11.84 3.05 -15.44
N HIS A 190 11.54 2.28 -14.38
CA HIS A 190 10.40 1.37 -14.38
C HIS A 190 9.05 2.10 -14.34
N TRP A 191 8.96 3.30 -13.74
CA TRP A 191 7.69 4.01 -13.53
C TRP A 191 7.67 5.45 -14.06
N LYS A 192 8.77 5.89 -14.68
CA LYS A 192 8.87 7.16 -15.38
C LYS A 192 8.97 6.88 -16.88
N ASP A 193 7.82 6.85 -17.54
CA ASP A 193 7.69 7.04 -18.98
C ASP A 193 7.30 8.49 -19.29
#